data_AF-A0AAN1J7W7-F1
#
_entry.id   AF-A0AAN1J7W7-F1
#
_cell.length_a   1.000
_cell.length_b   1.000
_cell.length_c   1.000
_cell.angle_alpha   90.00
_cell.angle_beta   90.00
_cell.angle_gamma   90.00
#
_symmetry.space_group_name_H-M   'P 1'
#
loop_
_entity.id
_entity.type
_entity.pdbx_description
1 polymer ?
#
loop_
_entity_poly.entity_id
_entity_poly.type
_entity_poly.pdbx_seq_one_letter_code
_entity_poly.pdbx_strand_id
1 'polypeptide(L)'
;MNSFRSSRTCGCIVALACCQTIAEAQPVAYPAKGQSAQQQQQDQTACASWAKSNTGVDPAAVAATPPPPTGPAVGGGERVGGAARGAAGGAVVGAIAGDAGKGAAVGAAAGTMAGGSRARQNKRNAQASAQAQSQSAMGTYNQAYSACMSGHGYTMQ
;
A
#
# COMPACT_ATOMS: atom_id res chain seq x y z
N MET A 1 -14.63 0.26 57.64
CA MET A 1 -15.34 -0.11 56.40
C MET A 1 -14.50 0.29 55.20
N ASN A 2 -14.37 -0.63 54.25
CA ASN A 2 -13.34 -0.71 53.23
C ASN A 2 -13.52 0.27 52.04
N SER A 3 -12.37 0.60 51.46
CA SER A 3 -12.07 1.25 50.17
C SER A 3 -13.05 1.03 49.03
N PHE A 4 -13.35 2.10 48.27
CA PHE A 4 -13.62 2.00 46.83
C PHE A 4 -12.88 3.11 46.05
N ARG A 5 -12.08 2.67 45.08
CA ARG A 5 -11.10 3.43 44.29
C ARG A 5 -11.80 4.20 43.18
N SER A 6 -11.35 5.44 42.96
CA SER A 6 -11.74 6.31 41.84
C SER A 6 -11.36 5.67 40.50
N SER A 7 -12.38 5.34 39.70
CA SER A 7 -12.23 4.81 38.34
C SER A 7 -11.96 5.97 37.39
N ARG A 8 -10.72 6.07 36.90
CA ARG A 8 -10.36 6.94 35.78
C ARG A 8 -10.91 6.30 34.51
N THR A 9 -12.04 6.81 34.03
CA THR A 9 -12.63 6.46 32.75
C THR A 9 -11.61 6.71 31.63
N CYS A 10 -11.06 5.63 31.10
CA CYS A 10 -10.19 5.62 29.95
C CYS A 10 -11.07 5.79 28.71
N GLY A 11 -11.21 7.03 28.23
CA GLY A 11 -11.87 7.35 26.97
C GLY A 11 -11.02 6.91 25.78
N CYS A 12 -11.09 5.63 25.42
CA CYS A 12 -10.54 5.15 24.15
C CYS A 12 -11.56 5.45 23.04
N ILE A 13 -11.30 6.54 22.32
CA ILE A 13 -11.94 6.89 21.04
C ILE A 13 -11.68 5.73 20.07
N VAL A 14 -12.73 4.95 19.78
CA VAL A 14 -12.72 3.95 18.71
C VAL A 14 -12.73 4.71 17.38
N ALA A 15 -11.56 4.93 16.80
CA ALA A 15 -11.42 5.44 15.44
C ALA A 15 -11.84 4.33 14.46
N LEU A 16 -13.11 4.34 14.06
CA LEU A 16 -13.65 3.53 12.97
C LEU A 16 -12.97 3.99 11.66
N ALA A 17 -11.86 3.35 11.31
CA ALA A 17 -11.20 3.55 10.02
C ALA A 17 -11.96 2.73 8.96
N CYS A 18 -12.88 3.38 8.24
CA CYS A 18 -13.51 2.80 7.07
C CYS A 18 -12.44 2.46 6.01
N CYS A 19 -12.22 1.16 5.76
CA CYS A 19 -11.54 0.67 4.57
C CYS A 19 -12.33 1.13 3.33
N GLN A 20 -11.89 2.20 2.69
CA GLN A 20 -12.33 2.55 1.35
C GLN A 20 -11.52 1.68 0.39
N THR A 21 -12.02 0.48 0.09
CA THR A 21 -11.52 -0.31 -1.04
C THR A 21 -11.84 0.45 -2.31
N ILE A 22 -10.86 1.12 -2.91
CA ILE A 22 -11.02 1.67 -4.24
C ILE A 22 -10.92 0.47 -5.19
N ALA A 23 -12.07 -0.11 -5.54
CA ALA A 23 -12.13 -1.07 -6.62
C ALA A 23 -11.74 -0.32 -7.90
N GLU A 24 -10.61 -0.67 -8.53
CA GLU A 24 -10.36 -0.27 -9.91
C GLU A 24 -11.45 -0.91 -10.77
N ALA A 25 -12.50 -0.14 -11.03
CA ALA A 25 -13.65 -0.57 -11.79
C ALA A 25 -13.20 -0.91 -13.21
N GLN A 26 -13.61 -2.08 -13.71
CA GLN A 26 -13.55 -2.39 -15.13
C GLN A 26 -14.26 -1.25 -15.89
N PRO A 27 -13.70 -0.76 -17.00
CA PRO A 27 -14.32 0.32 -17.76
C PRO A 27 -15.74 -0.08 -18.18
N VAL A 28 -16.70 0.81 -17.94
CA VAL A 28 -18.12 0.50 -18.11
C VAL A 28 -18.47 0.61 -19.59
N ALA A 29 -18.83 -0.51 -20.19
CA ALA A 29 -19.23 -0.55 -21.59
C ALA A 29 -20.72 -0.23 -21.73
N TYR A 30 -21.06 0.89 -22.37
CA TYR A 30 -22.44 1.27 -22.64
C TYR A 30 -22.89 0.74 -24.02
N PRO A 31 -24.05 0.07 -24.13
CA PRO A 31 -24.55 -0.45 -25.41
C PRO A 31 -25.04 0.70 -26.30
N ALA A 32 -24.33 0.98 -27.39
CA ALA A 32 -24.66 2.09 -28.28
C ALA A 32 -25.56 1.70 -29.46
N LYS A 33 -25.77 0.40 -29.72
CA LYS A 33 -26.52 -0.11 -30.89
C LYS A 33 -27.73 -0.99 -30.54
N GLY A 34 -28.25 -0.89 -29.31
CA GLY A 34 -29.38 -1.70 -28.86
C GLY A 34 -29.02 -3.17 -28.62
N GLN A 35 -27.76 -3.47 -28.25
CA GLN A 35 -27.36 -4.83 -27.90
C GLN A 35 -28.11 -5.33 -26.66
N SER A 36 -28.53 -6.59 -26.66
CA SER A 36 -29.15 -7.21 -25.47
C SER A 36 -28.13 -7.40 -24.35
N ALA A 37 -28.59 -7.49 -23.11
CA ALA A 37 -27.73 -7.76 -21.96
C ALA A 37 -26.95 -9.08 -22.12
N GLN A 38 -27.55 -10.08 -22.78
CA GLN A 38 -26.90 -11.37 -23.06
C GLN A 38 -25.76 -11.23 -24.07
N GLN A 39 -25.98 -10.48 -25.16
CA GLN A 39 -24.92 -10.19 -26.14
C GLN A 39 -23.78 -9.41 -25.49
N GLN A 40 -24.12 -8.41 -24.67
CA GLN A 40 -23.13 -7.64 -23.92
C GLN A 40 -22.31 -8.51 -22.98
N GLN A 41 -22.91 -9.47 -22.28
CA GLN A 41 -22.16 -10.37 -21.41
C GLN A 41 -21.20 -11.28 -22.19
N GLN A 42 -21.63 -11.77 -23.36
CA GLN A 42 -20.80 -12.59 -24.24
C GLN A 42 -19.62 -11.78 -24.79
N ASP A 43 -19.87 -10.58 -25.30
CA ASP A 43 -18.84 -9.70 -25.86
C ASP A 43 -17.84 -9.25 -24.79
N GLN A 44 -18.31 -8.89 -23.58
CA GLN A 44 -17.44 -8.57 -22.45
C GLN A 44 -16.54 -9.76 -22.09
N THR A 45 -17.09 -10.98 -22.05
CA THR A 45 -16.30 -12.18 -21.70
C THR A 45 -15.27 -12.49 -22.80
N ALA A 46 -15.67 -12.38 -24.07
CA ALA A 46 -14.78 -12.56 -25.21
C ALA A 46 -13.64 -11.53 -25.20
N CYS A 47 -13.97 -10.25 -25.05
CA CYS A 47 -13.00 -9.16 -24.98
C CYS A 47 -12.09 -9.24 -23.75
N ALA A 48 -12.59 -9.69 -22.60
CA ALA A 48 -11.77 -9.93 -21.41
C ALA A 48 -10.75 -11.05 -21.66
N SER A 49 -11.18 -12.14 -22.28
CA SER A 49 -10.30 -13.26 -22.63
C SER A 49 -9.25 -12.84 -23.66
N TRP A 50 -9.64 -12.07 -24.67
CA TRP A 50 -8.74 -11.54 -25.68
C TRP A 50 -7.73 -10.56 -25.09
N ALA A 51 -8.17 -9.63 -24.24
CA ALA A 51 -7.30 -8.67 -23.58
C ALA A 51 -6.26 -9.37 -22.70
N LYS A 52 -6.67 -10.42 -21.96
CA LYS A 52 -5.74 -11.26 -21.19
C LYS A 52 -4.72 -11.98 -22.09
N SER A 53 -5.16 -12.61 -23.17
CA SER A 53 -4.26 -13.29 -24.12
C SER A 53 -3.31 -12.34 -24.84
N ASN A 54 -3.75 -11.12 -25.15
CA ASN A 54 -2.97 -10.14 -25.89
C ASN A 54 -1.95 -9.39 -25.01
N THR A 55 -2.33 -9.09 -23.76
CA THR A 55 -1.49 -8.30 -22.84
C THR A 55 -0.70 -9.16 -21.85
N GLY A 56 -1.11 -10.41 -21.64
CA GLY A 56 -0.56 -11.29 -20.60
C GLY A 56 -0.99 -10.89 -19.17
N VAL A 57 -1.84 -9.87 -19.01
CA VAL A 57 -2.28 -9.38 -17.71
C VAL A 57 -3.58 -10.07 -17.29
N ASP A 58 -3.58 -10.63 -16.08
CA ASP A 58 -4.76 -11.20 -15.45
C ASP A 58 -5.30 -10.24 -14.36
N PRO A 59 -6.44 -9.56 -14.57
CA PRO A 59 -6.99 -8.64 -13.60
C PRO A 59 -7.31 -9.29 -12.25
N ALA A 60 -7.68 -10.58 -12.24
CA ALA A 60 -7.94 -11.31 -11.00
C ALA A 60 -6.66 -11.54 -10.18
N ALA A 61 -5.53 -11.80 -10.85
CA ALA A 61 -4.24 -11.98 -10.19
C ALA A 61 -3.70 -10.66 -9.62
N VAL A 62 -3.91 -9.55 -10.34
CA VAL A 62 -3.49 -8.22 -9.88
C VAL A 62 -4.31 -7.77 -8.66
N ALA A 63 -5.62 -8.02 -8.66
CA ALA A 63 -6.51 -7.70 -7.55
C ALA A 63 -6.25 -8.55 -6.29
N ALA A 64 -5.70 -9.76 -6.45
CA ALA A 64 -5.39 -10.67 -5.35
C ALA A 64 -4.12 -10.29 -4.56
N THR A 65 -3.40 -9.22 -4.94
CA THR A 65 -2.18 -8.81 -4.26
C THR A 65 -2.52 -8.34 -2.83
N PRO A 66 -2.07 -9.05 -1.77
CA PRO A 66 -2.47 -8.72 -0.41
C PRO A 66 -1.92 -7.35 0.02
N PRO A 67 -2.68 -6.59 0.82
CA PRO A 67 -2.17 -5.33 1.37
C PRO A 67 -0.95 -5.60 2.24
N PRO A 68 0.07 -4.71 2.21
CA PRO A 68 1.27 -4.91 3.00
C PRO A 68 0.93 -4.98 4.50
N PRO A 69 1.58 -5.86 5.27
CA PRO A 69 1.29 -6.04 6.68
C PRO A 69 1.51 -4.74 7.47
N THR A 70 0.50 -4.32 8.22
CA THR A 70 0.54 -3.17 9.11
C THR A 70 0.68 -3.64 10.56
N GLY A 71 1.69 -3.15 11.28
CA GLY A 71 1.86 -3.51 12.70
C GLY A 71 3.13 -2.96 13.38
N PRO A 72 3.23 -3.05 14.72
CA PRO A 72 4.40 -2.57 15.48
C PRO A 72 5.70 -3.32 15.17
N ALA A 73 5.59 -4.58 14.72
CA ALA A 73 6.73 -5.46 14.44
C ALA A 73 7.50 -5.09 13.17
N VAL A 74 6.84 -4.44 12.20
CA VAL A 74 7.44 -4.11 10.91
C VAL A 74 8.29 -2.83 11.04
N GLY A 75 9.60 -3.00 11.22
CA GLY A 75 10.60 -1.93 11.40
C GLY A 75 11.34 -1.96 12.73
N GLY A 76 11.13 -2.98 13.58
CA GLY A 76 11.93 -3.18 14.79
C GLY A 76 13.42 -3.34 14.50
N GLY A 77 13.75 -4.11 13.44
CA GLY A 77 15.13 -4.30 12.97
C GLY A 77 15.80 -3.00 12.52
N GLU A 78 15.14 -2.18 11.68
CA GLU A 78 15.69 -0.88 11.28
C GLU A 78 15.78 0.13 12.42
N ARG A 79 14.88 0.08 13.42
CA ARG A 79 14.98 0.96 14.60
C ARG A 79 16.16 0.57 15.48
N VAL A 80 16.38 -0.72 15.72
CA VAL A 80 17.53 -1.24 16.48
C VAL A 80 18.83 -1.00 15.71
N GLY A 81 18.85 -1.28 14.40
CA GLY A 81 19.99 -0.98 13.54
C GLY A 81 20.28 0.52 13.46
N GLY A 82 19.24 1.35 13.44
CA GLY A 82 19.35 2.80 13.53
C GLY A 82 19.92 3.24 14.87
N ALA A 83 19.46 2.66 15.99
CA ALA A 83 19.99 2.92 17.33
C ALA A 83 21.47 2.57 17.43
N ALA A 84 21.88 1.38 16.97
CA ALA A 84 23.26 0.93 17.03
C ALA A 84 24.19 1.82 16.18
N ARG A 85 23.78 2.15 14.95
CA ARG A 85 24.54 3.06 14.07
C ARG A 85 24.60 4.48 14.63
N GLY A 86 23.48 4.95 15.17
CA GLY A 86 23.39 6.26 15.81
C GLY A 86 24.25 6.36 17.07
N ALA A 87 24.26 5.31 17.91
CA ALA A 87 25.09 5.23 19.10
C ALA A 87 26.58 5.23 18.76
N ALA A 88 26.99 4.45 17.76
CA ALA A 88 28.38 4.42 17.31
C ALA A 88 28.83 5.77 16.76
N GLY A 89 28.04 6.40 15.90
CA GLY A 89 28.34 7.75 15.38
C GLY A 89 28.33 8.81 16.48
N GLY A 90 27.36 8.75 17.39
CA GLY A 90 27.23 9.66 18.52
C GLY A 90 28.36 9.51 19.55
N ALA A 91 28.89 8.30 19.75
CA ALA A 91 30.02 8.05 20.64
C ALA A 91 31.31 8.70 20.12
N VAL A 92 31.56 8.62 18.81
CA VAL A 92 32.72 9.25 18.17
C VAL A 92 32.66 10.77 18.33
N VAL A 93 31.50 11.37 18.06
CA VAL A 93 31.30 12.82 18.23
C VAL A 93 31.35 13.22 19.70
N GLY A 94 30.75 12.43 20.59
CA GLY A 94 30.76 12.66 22.03
C GLY A 94 32.16 12.57 22.64
N ALA A 95 33.01 11.66 22.14
CA ALA A 95 34.41 11.54 22.59
C ALA A 95 35.22 12.81 22.31
N ILE A 96 34.91 13.51 21.21
CA ILE A 96 35.52 14.81 20.87
C ILE A 96 35.02 15.90 21.82
N ALA A 97 33.75 15.83 22.24
CA ALA A 97 33.12 16.78 23.16
C ALA A 97 33.32 16.44 24.65
N GLY A 98 34.11 15.41 24.98
CA GLY A 98 34.45 15.01 26.35
C GLY A 98 33.51 14.01 27.03
N ASP A 99 32.46 13.55 26.35
CA ASP A 99 31.55 12.52 26.87
C ASP A 99 31.00 11.61 25.76
N ALA A 100 31.73 10.54 25.50
CA ALA A 100 31.34 9.52 24.53
C ALA A 100 30.02 8.81 24.91
N GLY A 101 29.75 8.62 26.20
CA GLY A 101 28.56 7.92 26.68
C GLY A 101 27.29 8.74 26.43
N LYS A 102 27.34 10.04 26.71
CA LYS A 102 26.24 10.96 26.45
C LYS A 102 26.02 11.18 24.96
N GLY A 103 27.10 11.27 24.18
CA GLY A 103 27.02 11.28 22.71
C GLY A 103 26.41 10.01 22.14
N ALA A 104 26.78 8.84 22.67
CA ALA A 104 26.22 7.55 22.27
C ALA A 104 24.72 7.44 22.60
N ALA A 105 24.29 7.88 23.78
CA ALA A 105 22.88 7.85 24.17
C ALA A 105 22.01 8.76 23.28
N VAL A 106 22.48 9.99 23.02
CA VAL A 106 21.81 10.94 22.12
C VAL A 106 21.78 10.39 20.69
N GLY A 107 22.90 9.86 20.21
CA GLY A 107 23.00 9.22 18.91
C GLY A 107 22.08 8.02 18.76
N ALA A 108 21.96 7.18 19.79
CA ALA A 108 21.05 6.03 19.81
C ALA A 108 19.58 6.47 19.67
N ALA A 109 19.18 7.48 20.46
CA ALA A 109 17.82 8.02 20.40
C ALA A 109 17.51 8.60 19.00
N ALA A 110 18.38 9.47 18.47
CA ALA A 110 18.23 10.01 17.12
C ALA A 110 18.22 8.91 16.05
N GLY A 111 19.07 7.90 16.21
CA GLY A 111 19.17 6.73 15.35
C GLY A 111 17.88 5.88 15.32
N THR A 112 17.22 5.67 16.45
CA THR A 112 15.92 4.96 16.48
C THR A 112 14.84 5.71 15.72
N MET A 113 14.80 7.04 15.82
CA MET A 113 13.82 7.88 15.14
C MET A 113 14.06 7.88 13.63
N ALA A 114 15.31 8.04 13.21
CA ALA A 114 15.72 7.98 11.80
C ALA A 114 15.54 6.59 11.19
N GLY A 115 15.86 5.52 11.94
CA GLY A 115 15.59 4.14 11.51
C GLY A 115 14.10 3.88 11.34
N GLY A 116 13.28 4.39 12.27
CA GLY A 116 11.82 4.31 12.19
C GLY A 116 11.22 5.10 11.02
N SER A 117 11.73 6.29 10.71
CA SER A 117 11.28 7.07 9.54
C SER A 117 11.68 6.38 8.24
N ARG A 118 12.91 5.86 8.16
CA ARG A 118 13.39 5.13 6.98
C ARG A 118 12.63 3.85 6.74
N ALA A 119 12.31 3.08 7.77
CA ALA A 119 11.46 1.88 7.65
C ALA A 119 10.08 2.23 7.08
N ARG A 120 9.46 3.33 7.54
CA ARG A 120 8.19 3.80 6.97
C ARG A 120 8.34 4.24 5.52
N GLN A 121 9.42 4.93 5.19
CA GLN A 121 9.66 5.40 3.83
C GLN A 121 9.95 4.24 2.87
N ASN A 122 10.75 3.25 3.29
CA ASN A 122 11.03 2.06 2.50
C ASN A 122 9.75 1.28 2.19
N LYS A 123 8.85 1.15 3.17
CA LYS A 123 7.53 0.53 2.93
C LYS A 123 6.66 1.34 1.98
N ARG A 124 6.61 2.67 2.15
CA ARG A 124 5.85 3.53 1.23
C ARG A 124 6.39 3.40 -0.19
N ASN A 125 7.70 3.33 -0.35
CA ASN A 125 8.34 3.15 -1.65
C ASN A 125 8.03 1.77 -2.22
N ALA A 126 8.18 0.69 -1.44
CA ALA A 126 7.85 -0.66 -1.88
C ALA A 126 6.37 -0.81 -2.26
N GLN A 127 5.46 -0.21 -1.47
CA GLN A 127 4.03 -0.19 -1.76
C GLN A 127 3.72 0.66 -3.00
N ALA A 128 4.34 1.83 -3.14
CA ALA A 128 4.17 2.69 -4.31
C ALA A 128 4.66 2.01 -5.58
N SER A 129 5.80 1.30 -5.53
CA SER A 129 6.33 0.54 -6.66
C SER A 129 5.42 -0.64 -7.03
N ALA A 130 4.97 -1.43 -6.06
CA ALA A 130 4.04 -2.53 -6.30
C ALA A 130 2.70 -2.02 -6.88
N GLN A 131 2.16 -0.94 -6.32
CA GLN A 131 0.91 -0.37 -6.78
C GLN A 131 1.04 0.28 -8.17
N ALA A 132 2.15 0.97 -8.46
CA ALA A 132 2.40 1.52 -9.79
C ALA A 132 2.49 0.42 -10.87
N GLN A 133 3.11 -0.71 -10.54
CA GLN A 133 3.20 -1.86 -11.45
C GLN A 133 1.83 -2.51 -11.67
N SER A 134 1.04 -2.71 -10.61
CA SER A 134 -0.34 -3.19 -10.72
C SER A 134 -1.21 -2.25 -11.55
N GLN A 135 -1.14 -0.94 -11.31
CA GLN A 135 -1.92 0.06 -12.04
C GLN A 135 -1.52 0.11 -13.53
N SER A 136 -0.23 -0.01 -13.83
CA SER A 136 0.26 -0.03 -15.22
C SER A 136 -0.19 -1.30 -15.97
N ALA A 137 -0.19 -2.45 -15.29
CA ALA A 137 -0.70 -3.70 -15.83
C ALA A 137 -2.22 -3.60 -16.11
N MET A 138 -3.00 -3.11 -15.13
CA MET A 138 -4.43 -2.89 -15.29
C MET A 138 -4.75 -1.88 -16.38
N GLY A 139 -3.96 -0.81 -16.51
CA GLY A 139 -4.11 0.17 -17.59
C GLY A 139 -3.92 -0.45 -18.97
N THR A 140 -2.90 -1.30 -19.13
CA THR A 140 -2.63 -2.01 -20.39
C THR A 140 -3.77 -2.98 -20.72
N TYR A 141 -4.24 -3.73 -19.73
CA TYR A 141 -5.41 -4.62 -19.87
C TYR A 141 -6.67 -3.84 -20.26
N ASN A 142 -6.98 -2.76 -19.55
CA ASN A 142 -8.16 -1.93 -19.79
C ASN A 142 -8.13 -1.28 -21.18
N GLN A 143 -6.95 -0.89 -21.66
CA GLN A 143 -6.78 -0.35 -23.00
C GLN A 143 -7.04 -1.40 -24.10
N ALA A 144 -6.56 -2.64 -23.91
CA ALA A 144 -6.87 -3.73 -24.84
C ALA A 144 -8.36 -4.06 -24.81
N TYR A 145 -8.93 -4.19 -23.61
CA TYR A 145 -10.34 -4.47 -23.42
C TYR A 145 -11.24 -3.40 -24.07
N SER A 146 -10.93 -2.12 -23.88
CA SER A 146 -11.69 -1.02 -24.46
C SER A 146 -11.59 -0.98 -25.99
N ALA A 147 -10.43 -1.32 -26.56
CA ALA A 147 -10.25 -1.43 -28.01
C ALA A 147 -11.13 -2.55 -28.60
N CYS A 148 -11.18 -3.72 -27.93
CA CYS A 148 -12.04 -4.82 -28.36
C CYS A 148 -13.53 -4.44 -28.28
N MET A 149 -13.97 -3.91 -27.14
CA MET A 149 -15.36 -3.50 -26.94
C MET A 149 -15.78 -2.39 -27.91
N SER A 150 -14.88 -1.45 -28.21
CA SER A 150 -15.12 -0.40 -29.20
C SER A 150 -15.28 -0.97 -30.62
N GLY A 151 -14.55 -2.05 -30.96
CA GLY A 151 -14.73 -2.80 -32.21
C GLY A 151 -16.11 -3.46 -32.34
N HIS A 152 -16.69 -3.89 -31.22
CA HIS A 152 -18.07 -4.41 -31.15
C HIS A 152 -19.14 -3.30 -31.12
N GLY A 153 -18.74 -2.03 -31.17
CA GLY A 153 -19.64 -0.89 -31.17
C GLY A 153 -20.19 -0.53 -29.79
N TYR A 154 -19.47 -0.87 -28.71
CA TYR A 154 -19.72 -0.34 -27.38
C TYR A 154 -18.97 0.98 -27.18
N THR A 155 -19.59 1.93 -26.49
CA THR A 155 -18.91 3.15 -26.05
C THR A 155 -18.37 2.92 -24.64
N MET A 156 -17.06 3.11 -24.47
CA MET A 156 -16.37 2.95 -23.20
C MET A 156 -16.30 4.30 -22.48
N GLN A 157 -16.62 4.34 -21.19
CA GLN A 157 -16.46 5.49 -20.30
C GLN A 157 -15.53 5.17 -19.13
#